data_AF-A0A2N1RT41-F1
#
_entry.id   AF-A0A2N1RT41-F1
#
_cell.length_a   1.000
_cell.length_b   1.000
_cell.length_c   1.000
_cell.angle_alpha   90.00
_cell.angle_beta   90.00
_cell.angle_gamma   90.00
#
_symmetry.space_group_name_H-M   'P 1'
#
loop_
_entity.id
_entity.type
_entity.pdbx_description
1 polymer ?
#
loop_
_entity_poly.entity_id
_entity_poly.type
_entity_poly.pdbx_seq_one_letter_code
_entity_poly.pdbx_strand_id
1 'polypeptide(L)'
;MKDLFFPGLLIFLQLSILVNIQLLITYFSSGRKRSLKGVYTAAAVNFVTGILLFSIMIFAPDVVSRFELQSMTVPESGLLFCLLVFIKTRIALRVFKRAKDPDYYDISFFGKKVYRLNVVKKSELAVFLLSMPVTLIAGAYFVVNIFV
;
A
#
# COMPACT_ATOMS: atom_id res chain seq x y z
N MET A 1 -15.36 -25.06 13.02
CA MET A 1 -14.54 -24.40 11.98
C MET A 1 -14.65 -22.91 12.27
N LYS A 2 -13.55 -22.26 12.69
CA LYS A 2 -13.55 -20.85 13.10
C LYS A 2 -14.04 -19.97 11.95
N ASP A 3 -14.86 -18.98 12.25
CA ASP A 3 -15.52 -18.07 11.31
C ASP A 3 -14.51 -17.17 10.58
N LEU A 4 -13.70 -17.75 9.68
CA LEU A 4 -12.73 -17.07 8.82
C LEU A 4 -13.38 -16.15 7.78
N PHE A 5 -14.69 -16.24 7.61
CA PHE A 5 -15.43 -15.50 6.59
C PHE A 5 -15.42 -13.99 6.84
N PHE A 6 -15.70 -13.56 8.08
CA PHE A 6 -15.72 -12.15 8.44
C PHE A 6 -14.34 -11.47 8.31
N PRO A 7 -13.24 -11.99 8.91
CA PRO A 7 -11.91 -11.42 8.70
C PRO A 7 -11.43 -11.51 7.25
N GLY A 8 -11.80 -12.59 6.55
CA GLY A 8 -11.50 -12.73 5.12
C GLY A 8 -12.13 -11.62 4.27
N LEU A 9 -13.40 -11.27 4.54
CA LEU A 9 -14.09 -10.16 3.89
C LEU A 9 -13.44 -8.81 4.20
N LEU A 10 -12.97 -8.59 5.42
CA LEU A 10 -12.28 -7.37 5.81
C LEU A 10 -10.95 -7.20 5.07
N ILE A 11 -10.12 -8.25 5.03
CA ILE A 11 -8.87 -8.26 4.26
C ILE A 11 -9.15 -8.06 2.77
N PHE A 12 -10.18 -8.72 2.24
CA PHE A 12 -10.60 -8.56 0.86
C PHE A 12 -11.01 -7.11 0.55
N LEU A 13 -11.81 -6.48 1.41
CA LEU A 13 -12.20 -5.08 1.27
C LEU A 13 -10.98 -4.17 1.26
N GLN A 14 -10.02 -4.37 2.17
CA GLN A 14 -8.79 -3.58 2.23
C GLN A 14 -7.97 -3.70 0.94
N LEU A 15 -7.73 -4.92 0.45
CA LEU A 15 -7.02 -5.15 -0.81
C LEU A 15 -7.76 -4.52 -2.00
N SER A 16 -9.08 -4.66 -2.05
CA SER A 16 -9.91 -4.11 -3.12
C SER A 16 -9.92 -2.57 -3.12
N ILE A 17 -9.88 -1.94 -1.94
CA ILE A 17 -9.68 -0.49 -1.80
C ILE A 17 -8.31 -0.07 -2.34
N LEU A 18 -7.23 -0.79 -1.99
CA LEU A 18 -5.88 -0.49 -2.50
C LEU A 18 -5.81 -0.57 -4.03
N VAL A 19 -6.40 -1.61 -4.62
CA VAL A 19 -6.49 -1.76 -6.08
C VAL A 19 -7.27 -0.60 -6.68
N ASN A 20 -8.39 -0.19 -6.07
CA ASN A 20 -9.17 0.94 -6.56
C ASN A 20 -8.38 2.26 -6.51
N ILE A 21 -7.63 2.51 -5.43
CA ILE A 21 -6.74 3.69 -5.32
C ILE A 21 -5.68 3.66 -6.43
N GLN A 22 -5.07 2.51 -6.71
CA GLN A 22 -4.09 2.39 -7.79
C GLN A 22 -4.71 2.64 -9.18
N LEU A 23 -5.94 2.18 -9.42
CA LEU A 23 -6.69 2.46 -10.64
C LEU A 23 -7.03 3.95 -10.77
N LEU A 24 -7.39 4.62 -9.67
CA LEU A 24 -7.60 6.06 -9.63
C LEU A 24 -6.33 6.84 -9.99
N ILE A 25 -5.20 6.52 -9.36
CA ILE A 25 -3.91 7.15 -9.67
C ILE A 25 -3.57 6.98 -11.16
N THR A 26 -3.77 5.78 -11.70
CA THR A 26 -3.50 5.47 -13.11
C THR A 26 -4.43 6.25 -14.05
N TYR A 27 -5.72 6.36 -13.69
CA TYR A 27 -6.71 7.13 -14.44
C TYR A 27 -6.33 8.61 -14.53
N PHE A 28 -6.06 9.25 -13.39
CA PHE A 28 -5.66 10.67 -13.35
C PHE A 28 -4.32 10.92 -14.07
N SER A 29 -3.37 9.99 -13.98
CA SER A 29 -2.06 10.14 -14.61
C SER A 29 -2.05 9.89 -16.12
N SER A 30 -2.98 9.08 -16.65
CA SER A 30 -2.87 8.56 -18.03
C SER A 30 -3.90 9.13 -19.00
N GLY A 31 -4.90 9.89 -18.53
CA GLY A 31 -5.98 10.47 -19.34
C GLY A 31 -6.82 9.48 -20.16
N ARG A 32 -6.59 8.16 -19.99
CA ARG A 32 -7.17 7.11 -20.83
C ARG A 32 -8.47 6.58 -20.24
N LYS A 33 -9.54 6.61 -21.05
CA LYS A 33 -10.89 6.12 -20.73
C LYS A 33 -10.95 4.64 -20.28
N ARG A 34 -9.95 3.82 -20.62
CA ARG A 34 -9.90 2.39 -20.22
C ARG A 34 -9.81 2.18 -18.71
N SER A 35 -9.24 3.14 -17.96
CA SER A 35 -9.15 3.07 -16.50
C SER A 35 -10.47 3.38 -15.79
N LEU A 36 -11.40 4.07 -16.46
CA LEU A 36 -12.64 4.57 -15.86
C LEU A 36 -13.63 3.43 -15.54
N LYS A 37 -13.81 2.47 -16.45
CA LYS A 37 -14.65 1.28 -16.18
C LYS A 37 -14.12 0.47 -14.99
N GLY A 38 -12.80 0.29 -14.91
CA GLY A 38 -12.13 -0.42 -13.82
C GLY A 38 -12.35 0.24 -12.45
N VAL A 39 -12.22 1.57 -12.39
CA VAL A 39 -12.48 2.36 -11.18
C VAL A 39 -13.92 2.16 -10.71
N TYR A 40 -14.91 2.29 -11.60
CA TYR A 40 -16.31 2.09 -11.21
C TYR A 40 -16.62 0.66 -10.78
N THR A 41 -16.07 -0.36 -11.45
CA THR A 41 -16.26 -1.75 -11.04
C THR A 41 -15.65 -2.01 -9.66
N ALA A 42 -14.44 -1.52 -9.40
CA ALA A 42 -13.79 -1.69 -8.09
C ALA A 42 -14.53 -0.93 -6.99
N ALA A 43 -15.03 0.27 -7.28
CA ALA A 43 -15.87 1.04 -6.35
C ALA A 43 -17.18 0.29 -6.03
N ALA A 44 -17.84 -0.29 -7.03
CA ALA A 44 -19.05 -1.09 -6.81
C ALA A 44 -18.77 -2.34 -5.96
N VAL A 45 -17.68 -3.06 -6.22
CA VAL A 45 -17.25 -4.22 -5.41
C VAL A 45 -17.00 -3.79 -3.96
N ASN A 46 -16.29 -2.69 -3.73
CA ASN A 46 -16.05 -2.17 -2.39
C ASN A 46 -17.35 -1.79 -1.68
N PHE A 47 -18.29 -1.16 -2.40
CA PHE A 47 -19.58 -0.76 -1.85
C PHE A 47 -20.42 -1.96 -1.43
N VAL A 48 -20.55 -2.97 -2.30
CA VAL A 48 -21.28 -4.22 -2.02
C VAL A 48 -20.63 -4.96 -0.85
N THR A 49 -19.31 -5.06 -0.84
CA THR A 49 -18.57 -5.72 0.26
C THR A 49 -18.75 -4.97 1.58
N GLY A 50 -18.75 -3.64 1.55
CA GLY A 50 -19.02 -2.79 2.72
C GLY A 50 -20.43 -2.99 3.27
N ILE A 51 -21.45 -3.03 2.40
CA ILE A 51 -22.84 -3.33 2.80
C ILE A 51 -22.94 -4.72 3.43
N LEU A 52 -22.27 -5.72 2.85
CA LEU A 52 -22.27 -7.08 3.37
C LEU A 52 -21.67 -7.13 4.78
N LEU A 53 -20.50 -6.49 4.97
CA LEU A 53 -19.85 -6.40 6.28
C LEU A 53 -20.73 -5.66 7.30
N PHE A 54 -21.30 -4.52 6.92
CA PHE A 54 -22.23 -3.77 7.77
C PHE A 54 -23.46 -4.60 8.17
N SER A 55 -24.02 -5.37 7.23
CA SER A 55 -25.15 -6.26 7.50
C SER A 55 -24.77 -7.34 8.50
N ILE A 56 -23.59 -7.97 8.37
CA ILE A 56 -23.10 -8.96 9.33
C ILE A 56 -22.96 -8.34 10.72
N MET A 57 -22.45 -7.10 10.82
CA MET A 57 -22.30 -6.41 12.10
C MET A 57 -23.64 -6.16 12.81
N ILE A 58 -24.72 -5.88 12.07
CA ILE A 58 -26.05 -5.65 12.65
C ILE A 58 -26.79 -6.95 12.96
N PHE A 59 -26.83 -7.88 12.00
CA PHE A 59 -27.69 -9.06 12.09
C PHE A 59 -27.03 -10.26 12.78
N ALA A 60 -25.70 -10.27 12.88
CA ALA A 60 -24.94 -11.34 13.52
C ALA A 60 -23.85 -10.78 14.45
N PRO A 61 -24.23 -10.00 15.49
CA PRO A 61 -23.26 -9.39 16.41
C PRO A 61 -22.41 -10.45 17.15
N ASP A 62 -22.93 -11.66 17.31
CA ASP A 62 -22.18 -12.80 17.88
C ASP A 62 -20.95 -13.20 17.07
N VAL A 63 -20.98 -12.98 15.74
CA VAL A 63 -19.82 -13.25 14.86
C VAL A 63 -18.73 -12.20 15.10
N VAL A 64 -19.13 -10.96 15.38
CA VAL A 64 -18.21 -9.85 15.66
C VAL A 64 -17.67 -9.91 17.08
N SER A 65 -18.49 -10.31 18.06
CA SER A 65 -18.07 -10.36 19.47
C SER A 65 -17.08 -11.50 19.76
N ARG A 66 -17.10 -12.56 18.95
CA ARG A 66 -16.12 -13.66 18.99
C ARG A 66 -14.77 -13.30 18.37
N PHE A 67 -14.68 -12.12 17.77
CA PHE A 67 -13.51 -11.69 17.04
C PHE A 67 -12.54 -10.94 17.95
N GLU A 68 -11.35 -11.52 18.15
CA GLU A 68 -10.28 -10.88 18.91
C GLU A 68 -9.60 -9.81 18.04
N LEU A 69 -9.50 -8.57 18.55
CA LEU A 69 -8.84 -7.46 17.85
C LEU A 69 -7.44 -7.82 17.36
N GLN A 70 -6.69 -8.59 18.16
CA GLN A 70 -5.34 -9.04 17.83
C GLN A 70 -5.31 -9.85 16.52
N SER A 71 -6.33 -10.67 16.26
CA SER A 71 -6.45 -11.45 15.02
C SER A 71 -6.59 -10.57 13.76
N MET A 72 -7.01 -9.31 13.90
CA MET A 72 -7.09 -8.35 12.80
C MET A 72 -5.87 -7.46 12.70
N THR A 73 -5.32 -7.02 13.83
CA THR A 73 -4.20 -6.09 13.84
C THR A 73 -2.96 -6.70 13.18
N VAL A 74 -2.77 -8.01 13.28
CA VAL A 74 -1.66 -8.71 12.61
C VAL A 74 -1.75 -8.61 11.08
N PRO A 75 -2.80 -9.10 10.39
CA PRO A 75 -2.89 -8.97 8.94
C PRO A 75 -2.92 -7.51 8.47
N GLU A 76 -3.54 -6.59 9.22
CA GLU A 76 -3.55 -5.16 8.89
C GLU A 76 -2.15 -4.53 8.92
N SER A 77 -1.38 -4.80 9.98
CA SER A 77 -0.01 -4.32 10.10
C SER A 77 0.89 -4.89 9.01
N GLY A 78 0.70 -6.16 8.64
CA GLY A 78 1.41 -6.80 7.53
C GLY A 78 1.08 -6.17 6.17
N LEU A 79 -0.20 -5.89 5.94
CA LEU A 79 -0.66 -5.23 4.72
C LEU A 79 -0.12 -3.79 4.62
N LEU A 80 -0.16 -3.03 5.72
CA LEU A 80 0.43 -1.70 5.81
C LEU A 80 1.94 -1.72 5.58
N PHE A 81 2.66 -2.66 6.21
CA PHE A 81 4.09 -2.85 6.03
C PHE A 81 4.44 -3.15 4.57
N CYS A 82 3.78 -4.14 3.96
CA CYS A 82 3.97 -4.50 2.56
C CYS A 82 3.73 -3.31 1.61
N LEU A 83 2.68 -2.53 1.86
CA LEU A 83 2.37 -1.34 1.08
C LEU A 83 3.48 -0.27 1.18
N LEU A 84 3.95 0.01 2.39
CA LEU A 84 5.00 1.01 2.61
C LEU A 84 6.34 0.56 2.00
N VAL A 85 6.69 -0.72 2.14
CA VAL A 85 7.86 -1.32 1.49
C VAL A 85 7.73 -1.23 -0.03
N PHE A 86 6.56 -1.54 -0.59
CA PHE A 86 6.32 -1.41 -2.03
C PHE A 86 6.53 0.03 -2.53
N ILE A 87 6.01 1.03 -1.82
CA ILE A 87 6.21 2.45 -2.15
C ILE A 87 7.69 2.80 -2.14
N LYS A 88 8.42 2.42 -1.07
CA LYS A 88 9.86 2.66 -0.94
C LYS A 88 10.65 1.99 -2.05
N THR A 89 10.35 0.74 -2.39
CA THR A 89 10.97 0.01 -3.52
C THR A 89 10.73 0.73 -4.84
N ARG A 90 9.50 1.21 -5.10
CA ARG A 90 9.19 1.99 -6.31
C ARG A 90 9.92 3.33 -6.36
N ILE A 91 10.15 3.98 -5.23
CA ILE A 91 10.99 5.19 -5.14
C ILE A 91 12.45 4.84 -5.45
N ALA A 92 12.99 3.82 -4.80
CA ALA A 92 14.38 3.37 -4.98
C ALA A 92 14.66 3.00 -6.46
N LEU A 93 13.77 2.25 -7.10
CA LEU A 93 13.89 1.91 -8.53
C LEU A 93 13.88 3.15 -9.43
N ARG A 94 13.06 4.16 -9.14
CA ARG A 94 13.03 5.42 -9.89
C ARG A 94 14.30 6.25 -9.70
N VAL A 95 14.83 6.33 -8.48
CA VAL A 95 16.10 6.98 -8.18
C VAL A 95 17.24 6.24 -8.88
N PHE A 96 17.28 4.91 -8.79
CA PHE A 96 18.29 4.08 -9.44
C PHE A 96 18.29 4.24 -10.96
N LYS A 97 17.11 4.33 -11.58
CA LYS A 97 17.01 4.61 -13.02
C LYS A 97 17.57 5.99 -13.38
N ARG A 98 17.22 7.05 -12.63
CA ARG A 98 17.78 8.40 -12.84
C ARG A 98 19.27 8.49 -12.56
N ALA A 99 19.79 7.75 -11.58
CA ALA A 99 21.21 7.72 -11.29
C ALA A 99 22.06 7.10 -12.42
N LYS A 100 21.44 6.37 -13.36
CA LYS A 100 22.13 5.86 -14.56
C LYS A 100 22.05 6.83 -15.75
N ASP A 101 21.16 7.80 -15.69
CA ASP A 101 20.88 8.75 -16.75
C ASP A 101 21.95 9.86 -16.77
N PRO A 102 22.65 10.08 -17.92
CA PRO A 102 23.69 11.11 -18.03
C PRO A 102 23.19 12.53 -17.72
N ASP A 103 21.89 12.80 -17.79
CA ASP A 103 21.35 14.12 -17.44
C ASP A 103 21.43 14.45 -15.93
N TYR A 104 21.63 13.42 -15.10
CA TYR A 104 21.60 13.52 -13.64
C TYR A 104 22.96 13.31 -12.96
N TYR A 105 24.04 13.13 -13.73
CA TYR A 105 25.38 13.10 -13.17
C TYR A 105 26.39 13.74 -14.13
N ASP A 106 27.40 14.37 -13.55
CA ASP A 106 28.57 14.86 -14.28
C ASP A 106 29.75 13.93 -13.99
N ILE A 107 30.69 13.82 -14.92
CA ILE A 107 31.94 13.07 -14.71
C ILE A 107 32.98 14.07 -14.23
N SER A 108 33.48 13.89 -13.01
CA SER A 108 34.57 14.71 -12.45
C SER A 108 35.89 14.47 -13.19
N PHE A 109 36.87 15.35 -12.97
CA PHE A 109 38.22 15.22 -13.49
C PHE A 109 38.88 13.85 -13.20
N PHE A 110 38.50 13.20 -12.09
CA PHE A 110 38.98 11.87 -11.70
C PHE A 110 38.21 10.70 -12.32
N GLY A 111 37.31 10.96 -13.29
CA GLY A 111 36.44 9.95 -13.87
C GLY A 111 35.31 9.47 -12.94
N LYS A 112 35.13 10.08 -11.76
CA LYS A 112 34.08 9.71 -10.80
C LYS A 112 32.77 10.43 -11.12
N LYS A 113 31.64 9.71 -11.02
CA LYS A 113 30.30 10.29 -11.18
C LYS A 113 29.97 11.20 -9.99
N VAL A 114 29.53 12.41 -10.28
CA VAL A 114 29.02 13.39 -9.30
C VAL A 114 27.55 13.61 -9.61
N TYR A 115 26.67 13.17 -8.71
CA TYR A 115 25.23 13.25 -8.90
C TYR A 115 24.70 14.66 -8.67
N ARG A 116 23.77 15.08 -9.54
CA ARG A 116 23.05 16.34 -9.37
C ARG A 116 21.98 16.21 -8.29
N LEU A 117 21.69 17.31 -7.59
CA LEU A 117 20.71 17.36 -6.48
C LEU A 117 19.29 16.92 -6.89
N ASN A 118 18.95 16.99 -8.16
CA ASN A 118 17.65 16.62 -8.70
C ASN A 118 17.49 15.10 -8.96
N VAL A 119 18.53 14.28 -8.72
CA VAL A 119 18.45 12.81 -8.90
C VAL A 119 17.42 12.18 -7.95
N VAL A 120 17.21 12.79 -6.78
CA VAL A 120 16.14 12.47 -5.84
C VAL A 120 15.19 13.65 -5.73
N LYS A 121 13.89 13.44 -5.97
CA LYS A 121 12.91 14.52 -5.75
C LYS A 121 12.68 14.72 -4.25
N LYS A 122 12.54 15.98 -3.81
CA LYS A 122 12.23 16.32 -2.41
C LYS A 122 10.99 15.59 -1.88
N SER A 123 9.96 15.43 -2.70
CA SER A 123 8.75 14.69 -2.34
C SER A 123 9.00 13.18 -2.16
N GLU A 124 9.86 12.58 -2.98
CA GLU A 124 10.23 11.16 -2.85
C GLU A 124 11.05 10.93 -1.57
N LEU A 125 11.98 11.83 -1.27
CA LEU A 125 12.76 11.80 -0.04
C LEU A 125 11.86 11.97 1.20
N ALA A 126 10.96 12.95 1.18
CA ALA A 126 10.02 13.20 2.27
C ALA A 126 9.12 11.99 2.52
N VAL A 127 8.51 11.42 1.48
CA VAL A 127 7.69 10.20 1.60
C VAL A 127 8.53 9.05 2.15
N PHE A 128 9.77 8.87 1.67
CA PHE A 128 10.63 7.78 2.13
C PHE A 128 11.00 7.92 3.61
N LEU A 129 11.41 9.10 4.06
CA LEU A 129 11.83 9.33 5.44
C LEU A 129 10.65 9.39 6.41
N LEU A 130 9.62 10.18 6.11
CA LEU A 130 8.48 10.38 7.02
C LEU A 130 7.66 9.10 7.23
N SER A 131 7.60 8.22 6.22
CA SER A 131 6.94 6.91 6.37
C SER A 131 7.80 5.85 7.06
N MET A 132 9.09 6.11 7.29
CA MET A 132 10.02 5.13 7.85
C MET A 132 9.64 4.66 9.26
N PRO A 133 9.32 5.55 10.23
CA PRO A 133 8.92 5.11 11.57
C PRO A 133 7.69 4.19 11.52
N VAL A 134 6.68 4.57 10.72
CA VAL A 134 5.45 3.78 10.55
C VAL A 134 5.75 2.43 9.92
N THR A 135 6.64 2.38 8.92
CA THR A 135 7.04 1.12 8.27
C THR A 135 7.71 0.19 9.29
N LEU A 136 8.61 0.72 10.12
CA LEU A 136 9.33 -0.07 11.11
C LEU A 136 8.40 -0.58 12.22
N ILE A 137 7.49 0.26 12.72
CA ILE A 137 6.52 -0.13 13.76
C ILE A 137 5.57 -1.21 13.22
N ALA A 138 4.99 -0.99 12.03
CA ALA A 138 4.08 -1.95 11.41
C ALA A 138 4.79 -3.28 11.09
N GLY A 139 6.01 -3.21 10.56
CA GLY A 139 6.81 -4.40 10.27
C GLY A 139 7.22 -5.17 11.52
N ALA A 140 7.67 -4.48 12.57
CA ALA A 140 8.03 -5.11 13.83
C ALA A 140 6.83 -5.79 14.49
N TYR A 141 5.68 -5.12 14.54
CA TYR A 141 4.45 -5.71 15.08
C TYR A 141 4.03 -6.94 14.27
N PHE A 142 4.04 -6.85 12.94
CA PHE A 142 3.68 -7.96 12.08
C PHE A 142 4.61 -9.17 12.26
N VAL A 143 5.92 -8.95 12.25
CA VAL A 143 6.92 -10.03 12.34
C VAL A 143 6.92 -10.70 13.71
N VAL A 144 6.71 -9.95 14.79
CA VAL A 144 6.63 -10.54 16.13
C VAL A 144 5.36 -11.39 16.29
N ASN A 145 4.23 -10.91 15.78
CA ASN A 145 2.94 -11.55 16.03
C ASN A 145 2.49 -12.54 14.94
N ILE A 146 3.24 -12.72 13.85
CA ILE A 146 2.90 -13.75 12.84
C ILE A 146 3.27 -15.17 13.30
N PHE A 147 4.19 -15.29 14.25
CA PHE A 147 4.69 -16.58 14.77
C PHE A 147 4.13 -16.94 16.16
N VAL A 148 3.31 -16.05 16.74
CA VAL A 148 2.69 -16.19 18.07
C VAL A 148 1.21 -16.51 17.87
#